data_AF-A0A1H4EFM6-F1
#
_entry.id   AF-A0A1H4EFM6-F1
#
_cell.length_a   1.000
_cell.length_b   1.000
_cell.length_c   1.000
_cell.angle_alpha   90.00
_cell.angle_beta   90.00
_cell.angle_gamma   90.00
#
_symmetry.space_group_name_H-M   'P 1'
#
loop_
_entity.id
_entity.type
_entity.pdbx_description
1 polymer ?
#
loop_
_entity_poly.entity_id
_entity_poly.type
_entity_poly.pdbx_seq_one_letter_code
_entity_poly.pdbx_strand_id
1 'polypeptide(L)'
;MSSFDQLVNAQLSEKAYSDFDPTDVDNATTAFTDSNGSDWTVYTVSETSGYNTGFSGVAFRNEDTKEVVVAYRGTDGPRDVTPDLQAGLGQNVPNQYQQAKDFYDAVLDKTNTDSSNSPTLTGHSLGGALAQLVGAVTGAETQTYNAPGVKDVLYNNPSTFGVFSETATFDNIKNNNFFLDTIHMVGEQLGNSITIGGELSQAVIDAIKVLMTNFGRLLPSTLEFLVDQHGIGTMVDSLARLLGGYPAADGLSDPTNPDASSDNKNDLSSEDFSSPLVLDLNNNDRTSTLLMMADTYFDLDGDGFAERTGWIEAEDGLLVLDKNQNGNVDNGNELFGNYSQNQDGHLAENGFAALTDYDINNDGIINADDDVFESLQVWADANSDGISQDGELHSLSDLHIESINLNATEVNTEEKWNQISHESTFTQQAVDDDGNVVTDQDGNAVLEVKAVHDVWFASDRQDTTYQYEGEVSADIAALPEMKGMGRVMNLSHSMVADATLQQQVETLLASANRDLATIYSNADAVLARWAHADDIATDESRGEQHVLNHNYNNPQAKYVYREYASNRVSNNPGTLCR
;
A
#
# COMPACT_ATOMS: atom_id res chain seq x y z
N MET A 1 31.33 -3.69 -3.23
CA MET A 1 30.85 -2.61 -2.35
C MET A 1 30.36 -3.26 -1.08
N SER A 2 30.73 -2.70 0.06
CA SER A 2 30.36 -3.25 1.36
C SER A 2 28.96 -2.78 1.74
N SER A 3 28.26 -3.47 2.64
CA SER A 3 26.96 -3.05 3.19
C SER A 3 26.98 -1.64 3.82
N PHE A 4 28.17 -1.09 4.10
CA PHE A 4 28.36 0.27 4.62
C PHE A 4 28.16 1.36 3.54
N ASP A 5 28.52 1.10 2.28
CA ASP A 5 28.37 2.08 1.19
C ASP A 5 26.89 2.37 0.88
N GLN A 6 26.02 1.38 1.14
CA GLN A 6 24.56 1.48 0.99
C GLN A 6 23.91 2.33 2.09
N LEU A 7 24.52 2.45 3.28
CA LEU A 7 23.99 3.24 4.38
C LEU A 7 24.27 4.74 4.19
N VAL A 8 25.47 5.07 3.71
CA VAL A 8 25.91 6.45 3.47
C VAL A 8 25.03 7.12 2.41
N ASN A 9 24.77 6.46 1.28
CA ASN A 9 23.93 7.03 0.22
C ASN A 9 22.47 7.23 0.67
N ALA A 10 21.95 6.38 1.56
CA ALA A 10 20.62 6.57 2.14
C ALA A 10 20.57 7.84 3.01
N GLN A 11 21.56 8.00 3.90
CA GLN A 11 21.68 9.17 4.77
C GLN A 11 21.87 10.47 3.97
N LEU A 12 22.66 10.42 2.90
CA LEU A 12 22.86 11.57 2.02
C LEU A 12 21.59 11.94 1.22
N SER A 13 20.81 10.94 0.81
CA SER A 13 19.50 11.17 0.18
C SER A 13 18.53 11.88 1.14
N GLU A 14 18.55 11.52 2.43
CA GLU A 14 17.78 12.20 3.47
C GLU A 14 18.30 13.62 3.72
N LYS A 15 19.62 13.81 3.81
CA LYS A 15 20.22 15.13 4.03
C LYS A 15 19.91 16.12 2.90
N ALA A 16 19.64 15.67 1.68
CA ALA A 16 19.21 16.54 0.59
C ALA A 16 17.91 17.33 0.91
N TYR A 17 17.12 16.94 1.92
CA TYR A 17 15.95 17.68 2.39
C TYR A 17 16.28 18.84 3.36
N SER A 18 17.53 19.00 3.80
CA SER A 18 17.90 19.93 4.88
C SER A 18 18.08 21.40 4.46
N ASP A 19 17.40 21.86 3.40
CA ASP A 19 17.43 23.25 2.89
C ASP A 19 18.84 23.90 2.83
N PHE A 20 19.85 23.13 2.41
CA PHE A 20 21.23 23.62 2.25
C PHE A 20 21.34 24.72 1.19
N ASP A 21 22.20 25.71 1.44
CA ASP A 21 22.39 26.86 0.55
C ASP A 21 23.88 27.12 0.21
N PRO A 22 24.21 28.06 -0.69
CA PRO A 22 25.60 28.33 -1.06
C PRO A 22 26.51 28.73 0.12
N THR A 23 25.98 29.26 1.21
CA THR A 23 26.76 29.59 2.40
C THR A 23 27.24 28.34 3.14
N ASP A 24 26.51 27.22 3.04
CA ASP A 24 26.95 25.93 3.57
C ASP A 24 28.16 25.38 2.82
N VAL A 25 28.25 25.66 1.52
CA VAL A 25 29.43 25.34 0.70
C VAL A 25 30.63 26.17 1.16
N ASP A 26 30.45 27.48 1.36
CA ASP A 26 31.52 28.39 1.79
C ASP A 26 32.03 28.06 3.20
N ASN A 27 31.15 27.60 4.08
CA ASN A 27 31.48 27.23 5.46
C ASN A 27 32.01 25.79 5.59
N ALA A 28 31.99 25.00 4.51
CA ALA A 28 32.23 23.56 4.54
C ALA A 28 31.37 22.86 5.61
N THR A 29 30.07 23.19 5.65
CA THR A 29 29.13 22.65 6.63
C THR A 29 29.14 21.13 6.59
N THR A 30 29.38 20.49 7.73
CA THR A 30 29.25 19.03 7.88
C THR A 30 27.78 18.65 7.86
N ALA A 31 27.37 17.88 6.85
CA ALA A 31 26.02 17.35 6.72
C ALA A 31 25.76 16.21 7.72
N PHE A 32 26.74 15.31 7.86
CA PHE A 32 26.82 14.30 8.93
C PHE A 32 28.23 13.67 8.98
N THR A 33 28.49 12.90 10.04
CA THR A 33 29.69 12.06 10.18
C THR A 33 29.26 10.59 10.06
N ASP A 34 29.93 9.83 9.19
CA ASP A 34 29.58 8.43 8.97
C ASP A 34 30.09 7.50 10.10
N SER A 35 29.71 6.22 10.03
CA SER A 35 30.09 5.23 11.05
C SER A 35 31.59 4.97 11.15
N ASN A 36 32.37 5.36 10.14
CA ASN A 36 33.83 5.26 10.15
C ASN A 36 34.48 6.51 10.77
N GLY A 37 33.69 7.51 11.15
CA GLY A 37 34.16 8.78 11.69
C GLY A 37 34.57 9.80 10.63
N SER A 38 34.24 9.56 9.36
CA SER A 38 34.54 10.48 8.27
C SER A 38 33.42 11.51 8.12
N ASP A 39 33.79 12.79 8.05
CA ASP A 39 32.84 13.87 7.84
C ASP A 39 32.44 13.97 6.36
N TRP A 40 31.15 14.12 6.12
CA TRP A 40 30.57 14.44 4.82
C TRP A 40 30.15 15.90 4.80
N THR A 41 30.84 16.72 4.01
CA THR A 41 30.63 18.16 3.92
C THR A 41 29.83 18.54 2.68
N VAL A 42 29.08 19.64 2.75
CA VAL A 42 28.36 20.20 1.60
C VAL A 42 29.38 20.71 0.58
N TYR A 43 29.45 20.04 -0.57
CA TYR A 43 30.46 20.30 -1.61
C TYR A 43 29.96 21.27 -2.67
N THR A 44 28.69 21.17 -3.04
CA THR A 44 27.98 22.15 -3.87
C THR A 44 26.47 21.95 -3.76
N VAL A 45 25.70 23.01 -3.95
CA VAL A 45 24.23 22.95 -4.03
C VAL A 45 23.76 23.37 -5.43
N SER A 46 22.59 22.90 -5.86
CA SER A 46 22.01 23.27 -7.16
C SER A 46 21.65 24.76 -7.20
N GLU A 47 21.99 25.46 -8.29
CA GLU A 47 21.57 26.85 -8.49
C GLU A 47 20.06 26.93 -8.78
N THR A 48 19.36 27.79 -8.04
CA THR A 48 17.93 28.08 -8.26
C THR A 48 17.69 29.22 -9.25
N SER A 49 18.74 29.91 -9.70
CA SER A 49 18.62 31.06 -10.59
C SER A 49 18.42 30.64 -12.06
N GLY A 50 17.19 30.77 -12.56
CA GLY A 50 16.89 30.64 -13.99
C GLY A 50 15.84 29.58 -14.35
N TYR A 51 15.42 28.75 -13.38
CA TYR A 51 14.44 27.69 -13.60
C TYR A 51 13.41 27.65 -12.45
N ASN A 52 12.12 27.56 -12.78
CA ASN A 52 11.01 27.45 -11.81
C ASN A 52 10.43 26.01 -11.80
N THR A 53 11.25 25.00 -11.52
CA THR A 53 10.79 23.59 -11.53
C THR A 53 10.75 22.93 -10.15
N GLY A 54 11.16 23.64 -9.10
CA GLY A 54 11.25 23.08 -7.74
C GLY A 54 12.33 22.00 -7.57
N PHE A 55 13.31 21.92 -8.48
CA PHE A 55 14.44 21.01 -8.33
C PHE A 55 15.34 21.46 -7.17
N SER A 56 15.78 20.49 -6.36
CA SER A 56 16.80 20.70 -5.34
C SER A 56 17.76 19.51 -5.32
N GLY A 57 19.06 19.80 -5.43
CA GLY A 57 20.12 18.81 -5.39
C GLY A 57 21.32 19.31 -4.61
N VAL A 58 21.97 18.40 -3.88
CA VAL A 58 23.14 18.69 -3.07
C VAL A 58 24.21 17.65 -3.35
N ALA A 59 25.43 18.09 -3.62
CA ALA A 59 26.59 17.23 -3.68
C ALA A 59 27.32 17.28 -2.34
N PHE A 60 27.65 16.12 -1.80
CA PHE A 60 28.39 15.95 -0.57
C PHE A 60 29.75 15.34 -0.85
N ARG A 61 30.76 15.71 -0.08
CA ARG A 61 32.12 15.17 -0.21
C ARG A 61 32.57 14.56 1.10
N ASN A 62 33.10 13.35 1.02
CA ASN A 62 33.79 12.73 2.15
C ASN A 62 35.17 13.38 2.35
N GLU A 63 35.46 13.86 3.56
CA GLU A 63 36.72 14.57 3.82
C GLU A 63 37.95 13.66 3.85
N ASP A 64 37.79 12.35 4.03
CA ASP A 64 38.90 11.41 4.07
C ASP A 64 39.15 10.77 2.69
N THR A 65 38.10 10.20 2.08
CA THR A 65 38.19 9.47 0.80
C THR A 65 38.15 10.40 -0.41
N LYS A 66 37.66 11.63 -0.23
CA LYS A 66 37.37 12.60 -1.30
C LYS A 66 36.36 12.09 -2.33
N GLU A 67 35.58 11.06 -1.98
CA GLU A 67 34.41 10.63 -2.75
C GLU A 67 33.34 11.71 -2.74
N VAL A 68 32.60 11.80 -3.84
CA VAL A 68 31.52 12.77 -4.01
C VAL A 68 30.24 12.04 -4.37
N VAL A 69 29.17 12.39 -3.67
CA VAL A 69 27.82 11.84 -3.87
C VAL A 69 26.88 12.99 -4.15
N VAL A 70 26.17 12.92 -5.29
CA VAL A 70 25.15 13.87 -5.71
C VAL A 70 23.79 13.30 -5.31
N ALA A 71 23.11 13.98 -4.38
CA ALA A 71 21.81 13.61 -3.88
C ALA A 71 20.72 14.52 -4.45
N TYR A 72 19.66 13.95 -5.00
CA TYR A 72 18.47 14.68 -5.44
C TYR A 72 17.35 14.55 -4.41
N ARG A 73 16.75 15.69 -4.05
CA ARG A 73 15.56 15.74 -3.19
C ARG A 73 14.31 15.37 -3.99
N GLY A 74 13.39 14.63 -3.37
CA GLY A 74 12.02 14.46 -3.88
C GLY A 74 11.13 15.67 -3.59
N THR A 75 9.84 15.59 -3.92
CA THR A 75 8.84 16.59 -3.50
C THR A 75 8.51 16.47 -2.02
N ASP A 76 8.08 17.55 -1.39
CA ASP A 76 7.68 17.57 0.03
C ASP A 76 6.36 16.83 0.22
N GLY A 77 6.39 15.72 0.99
CA GLY A 77 5.21 14.95 1.38
C GLY A 77 5.18 13.53 0.79
N PRO A 78 5.31 12.45 1.60
CA PRO A 78 5.25 11.05 1.12
C PRO A 78 3.86 10.62 0.62
N ARG A 79 2.80 11.30 1.08
CA ARG A 79 1.39 11.00 0.71
C ARG A 79 0.92 11.70 -0.56
N ASP A 80 1.58 12.79 -0.95
CA ASP A 80 1.21 13.61 -2.12
C ASP A 80 1.85 13.09 -3.43
N VAL A 81 2.67 12.04 -3.36
CA VAL A 81 3.47 11.56 -4.49
C VAL A 81 2.70 10.58 -5.38
N THR A 82 1.94 9.65 -4.82
CA THR A 82 1.38 8.52 -5.57
C THR A 82 0.50 8.93 -6.77
N PRO A 83 -0.47 9.87 -6.63
CA PRO A 83 -1.32 10.29 -7.75
C PRO A 83 -0.59 11.18 -8.78
N ASP A 84 0.19 12.17 -8.32
CA ASP A 84 0.91 13.12 -9.18
C ASP A 84 2.04 12.45 -9.99
N LEU A 85 2.67 11.43 -9.41
CA LEU A 85 3.75 10.65 -10.02
C LEU A 85 3.21 9.66 -11.06
N GLN A 86 2.04 9.06 -10.82
CA GLN A 86 1.35 8.19 -11.77
C GLN A 86 0.79 8.98 -12.96
N ALA A 87 0.31 10.20 -12.72
CA ALA A 87 -0.10 11.15 -13.77
C ALA A 87 1.11 11.78 -14.53
N GLY A 88 2.24 11.98 -13.86
CA GLY A 88 3.43 12.67 -14.40
C GLY A 88 4.47 11.76 -15.07
N LEU A 89 4.71 10.56 -14.55
CA LEU A 89 5.71 9.60 -15.05
C LEU A 89 5.14 8.55 -16.00
N GLY A 90 3.82 8.53 -16.22
CA GLY A 90 3.17 7.53 -17.07
C GLY A 90 3.73 7.45 -18.49
N GLN A 91 4.35 8.54 -19.00
CA GLN A 91 5.13 8.60 -20.26
C GLN A 91 6.08 9.84 -20.36
N ASN A 92 5.90 10.87 -19.53
CA ASN A 92 6.54 12.18 -19.73
C ASN A 92 7.86 12.33 -18.95
N VAL A 93 8.78 13.09 -19.54
CA VAL A 93 10.04 13.47 -18.87
C VAL A 93 9.73 14.38 -17.67
N PRO A 94 10.26 14.10 -16.47
CA PRO A 94 10.13 15.00 -15.32
C PRO A 94 10.63 16.41 -15.65
N ASN A 95 9.87 17.44 -15.29
CA ASN A 95 10.25 18.84 -15.58
C ASN A 95 11.59 19.24 -14.93
N GLN A 96 12.00 18.54 -13.85
CA GLN A 96 13.28 18.72 -13.16
C GLN A 96 14.47 18.04 -13.85
N TYR A 97 14.25 17.14 -14.82
CA TYR A 97 15.31 16.29 -15.39
C TYR A 97 16.50 17.07 -15.92
N GLN A 98 16.27 18.11 -16.73
CA GLN A 98 17.37 18.86 -17.35
C GLN A 98 18.25 19.54 -16.28
N GLN A 99 17.65 20.08 -15.23
CA GLN A 99 18.40 20.68 -14.12
C GLN A 99 19.16 19.64 -13.30
N ALA A 100 18.57 18.47 -13.08
CA ALA A 100 19.26 17.36 -12.41
C ALA A 100 20.51 16.95 -13.20
N LYS A 101 20.39 16.84 -14.52
CA LYS A 101 21.51 16.54 -15.41
C LYS A 101 22.57 17.65 -15.43
N ASP A 102 22.16 18.90 -15.62
CA ASP A 102 23.08 20.05 -15.65
C ASP A 102 23.84 20.18 -14.32
N PHE A 103 23.17 19.94 -13.19
CA PHE A 103 23.81 19.92 -11.88
C PHE A 103 24.82 18.77 -11.74
N TYR A 104 24.48 17.56 -12.21
CA TYR A 104 25.43 16.44 -12.22
C TYR A 104 26.65 16.75 -13.08
N ASP A 105 26.46 17.27 -14.30
CA ASP A 105 27.55 17.62 -15.21
C ASP A 105 28.48 18.68 -14.56
N ALA A 106 27.91 19.68 -13.88
CA ALA A 106 28.68 20.69 -13.16
C ALA A 106 29.48 20.10 -11.98
N VAL A 107 28.90 19.16 -11.23
CA VAL A 107 29.62 18.43 -10.18
C VAL A 107 30.72 17.58 -10.78
N LEU A 108 30.45 16.86 -11.86
CA LEU A 108 31.42 16.01 -12.55
C LEU A 108 32.62 16.84 -13.03
N ASP A 109 32.38 17.99 -13.65
CA ASP A 109 33.45 18.90 -14.06
C ASP A 109 34.28 19.40 -12.87
N LYS A 110 33.62 19.79 -11.78
CA LYS A 110 34.29 20.22 -10.54
C LYS A 110 35.12 19.08 -9.91
N THR A 111 34.58 17.86 -9.86
CA THR A 111 35.31 16.69 -9.34
C THR A 111 36.51 16.35 -10.19
N ASN A 112 36.40 16.37 -11.52
CA ASN A 112 37.53 16.12 -12.44
C ASN A 112 38.69 17.13 -12.27
N THR A 113 38.40 18.34 -11.75
CA THR A 113 39.43 19.32 -11.41
C THR A 113 40.09 19.07 -10.04
N ASP A 114 39.37 18.42 -9.11
CA ASP A 114 39.77 18.24 -7.70
C ASP A 114 40.31 16.83 -7.38
N SER A 115 39.87 15.79 -8.10
CA SER A 115 40.24 14.38 -7.95
C SER A 115 39.95 13.59 -9.26
N SER A 116 40.28 12.30 -9.32
CA SER A 116 39.95 11.42 -10.48
C SER A 116 38.77 10.49 -10.21
N ASN A 117 37.92 10.83 -9.22
CA ASN A 117 36.77 10.03 -8.84
C ASN A 117 35.50 10.59 -9.47
N SER A 118 34.79 9.78 -10.25
CA SER A 118 33.47 10.14 -10.76
C SER A 118 32.46 10.19 -9.60
N PRO A 119 31.58 11.20 -9.56
CA PRO A 119 30.56 11.31 -8.53
C PRO A 119 29.47 10.23 -8.72
N THR A 120 29.01 9.70 -7.58
CA THR A 120 27.90 8.74 -7.48
C THR A 120 26.58 9.52 -7.36
N LEU A 121 25.48 8.97 -7.88
CA LEU A 121 24.13 9.54 -7.75
C LEU A 121 23.32 8.83 -6.68
N THR A 122 22.50 9.60 -5.96
CA THR A 122 21.55 9.05 -4.99
C THR A 122 20.26 9.86 -4.91
N GLY A 123 19.19 9.26 -4.41
CA GLY A 123 17.93 9.94 -4.17
C GLY A 123 16.81 9.02 -3.68
N HIS A 124 15.82 9.62 -3.05
CA HIS A 124 14.60 8.96 -2.57
C HIS A 124 13.38 9.44 -3.37
N SER A 125 12.37 8.58 -3.56
CA SER A 125 11.11 8.94 -4.23
C SER A 125 11.36 9.58 -5.62
N LEU A 126 10.77 10.74 -5.96
CA LEU A 126 11.03 11.45 -7.22
C LEU A 126 12.52 11.80 -7.43
N GLY A 127 13.26 12.09 -6.36
CA GLY A 127 14.71 12.31 -6.44
C GLY A 127 15.46 11.07 -6.93
N GLY A 128 14.99 9.88 -6.54
CA GLY A 128 15.50 8.60 -7.05
C GLY A 128 15.13 8.35 -8.51
N ALA A 129 13.95 8.78 -8.97
CA ALA A 129 13.55 8.72 -10.39
C ALA A 129 14.51 9.57 -11.27
N LEU A 130 14.82 10.79 -10.83
CA LEU A 130 15.79 11.66 -11.48
C LEU A 130 17.19 11.03 -11.49
N ALA A 131 17.61 10.40 -10.38
CA ALA A 131 18.89 9.72 -10.27
C ALA A 131 19.00 8.55 -11.27
N GLN A 132 17.96 7.72 -11.41
CA GLN A 132 17.92 6.66 -12.42
C GLN A 132 18.10 7.21 -13.84
N LEU A 133 17.35 8.24 -14.22
CA LEU A 133 17.41 8.83 -15.57
C LEU A 133 18.78 9.47 -15.87
N VAL A 134 19.34 10.22 -14.91
CA VAL A 134 20.66 10.82 -15.08
C VAL A 134 21.73 9.73 -15.15
N GLY A 135 21.69 8.75 -14.24
CA GLY A 135 22.61 7.62 -14.22
C GLY A 135 22.61 6.79 -15.49
N ALA A 136 21.44 6.60 -16.12
CA ALA A 136 21.30 5.90 -17.39
C ALA A 136 21.98 6.64 -18.55
N VAL A 137 21.88 7.98 -18.59
CA VAL A 137 22.45 8.81 -19.66
C VAL A 137 23.94 9.06 -19.47
N THR A 138 24.41 9.22 -18.23
CA THR A 138 25.80 9.57 -17.94
C THR A 138 26.69 8.36 -17.66
N GLY A 139 26.08 7.20 -17.33
CA GLY A 139 26.80 6.01 -16.87
C GLY A 139 27.30 6.12 -15.43
N ALA A 140 26.82 7.10 -14.66
CA ALA A 140 27.19 7.28 -13.25
C ALA A 140 26.74 6.10 -12.39
N GLU A 141 27.59 5.67 -11.45
CA GLU A 141 27.15 4.77 -10.38
C GLU A 141 26.01 5.42 -9.62
N THR A 142 24.89 4.71 -9.47
CA THR A 142 23.63 5.26 -8.99
C THR A 142 23.01 4.31 -7.97
N GLN A 143 22.66 4.84 -6.80
CA GLN A 143 21.93 4.11 -5.77
C GLN A 143 20.65 4.86 -5.40
N THR A 144 19.50 4.25 -5.60
CA THR A 144 18.21 4.90 -5.29
C THR A 144 17.54 4.19 -4.14
N TYR A 145 16.59 4.88 -3.50
CA TYR A 145 15.83 4.36 -2.37
C TYR A 145 14.35 4.59 -2.64
N ASN A 146 13.55 3.53 -2.68
CA ASN A 146 12.09 3.61 -2.87
C ASN A 146 11.71 4.53 -4.05
N ALA A 147 12.46 4.44 -5.14
CA ALA A 147 12.27 5.28 -6.31
C ALA A 147 11.24 4.63 -7.24
N PRO A 148 10.32 5.39 -7.86
CA PRO A 148 9.46 4.83 -8.89
C PRO A 148 10.30 4.40 -10.10
N GLY A 149 9.75 3.51 -10.91
CA GLY A 149 10.32 3.10 -12.18
C GLY A 149 10.22 4.17 -13.26
N VAL A 150 11.25 4.26 -14.09
CA VAL A 150 11.40 5.26 -15.16
C VAL A 150 11.78 4.64 -16.51
N LYS A 151 11.69 3.32 -16.63
CA LYS A 151 12.10 2.62 -17.87
C LYS A 151 11.28 3.07 -19.07
N ASP A 152 9.96 3.17 -18.93
CA ASP A 152 9.09 3.65 -20.01
C ASP A 152 9.38 5.12 -20.37
N VAL A 153 9.61 5.97 -19.36
CA VAL A 153 10.03 7.37 -19.57
C VAL A 153 11.29 7.42 -20.43
N LEU A 154 12.29 6.58 -20.14
CA LEU A 154 13.54 6.52 -20.89
C LEU A 154 13.31 6.10 -22.35
N TYR A 155 12.63 4.97 -22.59
CA TYR A 155 12.47 4.41 -23.93
C TYR A 155 11.53 5.21 -24.83
N ASN A 156 10.52 5.88 -24.25
CA ASN A 156 9.52 6.62 -25.02
C ASN A 156 9.94 8.06 -25.35
N ASN A 157 11.10 8.53 -24.83
CA ASN A 157 11.62 9.88 -25.07
C ASN A 157 13.05 9.88 -25.66
N PRO A 158 13.30 9.23 -26.82
CA PRO A 158 14.64 9.09 -27.39
C PRO A 158 15.27 10.42 -27.84
N SER A 159 14.45 11.47 -28.07
CA SER A 159 14.95 12.82 -28.36
C SER A 159 15.62 13.48 -27.15
N THR A 160 15.25 13.06 -25.94
CA THR A 160 15.77 13.61 -24.68
C THR A 160 16.91 12.77 -24.15
N PHE A 161 16.75 11.45 -24.12
CA PHE A 161 17.71 10.55 -23.47
C PHE A 161 18.67 9.86 -24.44
N GLY A 162 18.37 9.89 -25.74
CA GLY A 162 19.06 9.07 -26.74
C GLY A 162 18.40 7.71 -26.94
N VAL A 163 18.90 6.95 -27.91
CA VAL A 163 18.36 5.61 -28.25
C VAL A 163 19.15 4.55 -27.49
N PHE A 164 18.47 3.81 -26.62
CA PHE A 164 19.01 2.67 -25.89
C PHE A 164 18.50 1.35 -26.51
N SER A 165 19.30 0.28 -26.40
CA SER A 165 18.84 -1.07 -26.76
C SER A 165 17.83 -1.53 -25.72
N GLU A 166 16.74 -2.19 -26.13
CA GLU A 166 15.79 -2.84 -25.21
C GLU A 166 16.46 -3.88 -24.30
N THR A 167 17.66 -4.36 -24.67
CA THR A 167 18.49 -5.28 -23.89
C THR A 167 19.50 -4.58 -22.98
N ALA A 168 19.45 -3.26 -22.83
CA ALA A 168 20.35 -2.52 -21.95
C ALA A 168 20.06 -2.87 -20.48
N THR A 169 21.09 -3.25 -19.73
CA THR A 169 20.96 -3.75 -18.35
C THR A 169 21.06 -2.65 -17.29
N PHE A 170 21.72 -1.52 -17.60
CA PHE A 170 21.96 -0.41 -16.66
C PHE A 170 22.58 -0.89 -15.33
N ASP A 171 23.59 -1.74 -15.39
CA ASP A 171 24.23 -2.37 -14.22
C ASP A 171 24.84 -1.38 -13.20
N ASN A 172 25.09 -0.14 -13.63
CA ASN A 172 25.53 0.98 -12.80
C ASN A 172 24.42 1.54 -11.89
N ILE A 173 23.16 1.10 -12.05
CA ILE A 173 22.01 1.55 -11.26
C ILE A 173 21.57 0.43 -10.33
N LYS A 174 21.48 0.75 -9.03
CA LYS A 174 20.98 -0.13 -7.97
C LYS A 174 19.82 0.53 -7.24
N ASN A 175 18.65 -0.11 -7.28
CA ASN A 175 17.46 0.39 -6.60
C ASN A 175 17.27 -0.37 -5.29
N ASN A 176 17.38 0.33 -4.17
CA ASN A 176 17.18 -0.23 -2.85
C ASN A 176 15.71 -0.01 -2.47
N ASN A 177 14.90 -1.06 -2.56
CA ASN A 177 13.47 -0.99 -2.30
C ASN A 177 13.22 -1.60 -0.92
N PHE A 178 12.68 -0.81 0.00
CA PHE A 178 12.25 -1.35 1.28
C PHE A 178 10.96 -2.13 1.07
N PHE A 179 10.87 -3.31 1.66
CA PHE A 179 9.70 -4.19 1.49
C PHE A 179 8.38 -3.57 1.97
N LEU A 180 8.43 -2.47 2.74
CA LEU A 180 7.27 -1.73 3.26
C LEU A 180 6.86 -0.51 2.44
N ASP A 181 7.58 -0.17 1.37
CA ASP A 181 7.33 1.04 0.58
C ASP A 181 6.56 0.72 -0.71
N THR A 182 5.51 1.47 -1.04
CA THR A 182 4.70 1.24 -2.26
C THR A 182 5.11 2.10 -3.45
N ILE A 183 6.00 3.09 -3.28
CA ILE A 183 6.39 4.04 -4.32
C ILE A 183 7.22 3.35 -5.41
N HIS A 184 8.06 2.39 -5.03
CA HIS A 184 8.87 1.63 -5.99
C HIS A 184 8.06 0.70 -6.92
N MET A 185 6.79 0.44 -6.59
CA MET A 185 5.89 -0.39 -7.41
C MET A 185 5.32 0.39 -8.61
N VAL A 186 5.48 1.71 -8.65
CA VAL A 186 5.03 2.56 -9.76
C VAL A 186 6.02 2.49 -10.92
N GLY A 187 5.69 1.77 -11.98
CA GLY A 187 6.50 1.66 -13.20
C GLY A 187 7.72 0.74 -13.07
N GLU A 188 8.36 0.39 -14.20
CA GLU A 188 9.55 -0.49 -14.18
C GLU A 188 10.84 0.30 -13.93
N GLN A 189 11.63 -0.10 -12.94
CA GLN A 189 12.91 0.52 -12.59
C GLN A 189 14.03 0.19 -13.59
N LEU A 190 14.99 1.09 -13.73
CA LEU A 190 16.22 0.83 -14.50
C LEU A 190 17.27 0.16 -13.61
N GLY A 191 18.00 -0.83 -14.14
CA GLY A 191 19.10 -1.48 -13.42
C GLY A 191 18.65 -2.61 -12.50
N ASN A 192 19.43 -2.86 -11.45
CA ASN A 192 19.21 -3.97 -10.53
C ASN A 192 18.46 -3.52 -9.28
N SER A 193 17.38 -4.22 -8.91
CA SER A 193 16.64 -3.93 -7.67
C SER A 193 17.04 -4.87 -6.53
N ILE A 194 17.16 -4.32 -5.33
CA ILE A 194 17.54 -4.99 -4.10
C ILE A 194 16.45 -4.72 -3.07
N THR A 195 15.76 -5.78 -2.63
CA THR A 195 14.76 -5.67 -1.57
C THR A 195 15.45 -5.65 -0.21
N ILE A 196 15.38 -4.52 0.49
CA ILE A 196 15.91 -4.37 1.85
C ILE A 196 14.84 -4.80 2.85
N GLY A 197 15.17 -5.79 3.69
CA GLY A 197 14.30 -6.32 4.74
C GLY A 197 13.81 -7.76 4.55
N GLY A 198 14.08 -8.37 3.39
CA GLY A 198 13.71 -9.77 3.11
C GLY A 198 14.48 -10.85 3.89
N GLU A 199 15.57 -10.48 4.57
CA GLU A 199 16.41 -11.41 5.36
C GLU A 199 16.46 -11.07 6.87
N LEU A 200 15.61 -10.16 7.36
CA LEU A 200 15.60 -9.81 8.79
C LEU A 200 14.97 -10.93 9.63
N SER A 201 15.50 -11.16 10.84
CA SER A 201 14.89 -12.13 11.76
C SER A 201 13.55 -11.61 12.27
N GLN A 202 12.59 -12.52 12.45
CA GLN A 202 11.22 -12.20 12.88
C GLN A 202 11.20 -11.30 14.14
N ALA A 203 12.12 -11.50 15.08
CA ALA A 203 12.21 -10.68 16.29
C ALA A 203 12.60 -9.20 16.04
N VAL A 204 13.40 -8.91 15.00
CA VAL A 204 13.75 -7.53 14.61
C VAL A 204 12.59 -6.88 13.86
N ILE A 205 11.92 -7.66 13.02
CA ILE A 205 10.67 -7.27 12.38
C ILE A 205 9.63 -6.93 13.47
N ASP A 206 9.40 -7.81 14.44
CA ASP A 206 8.44 -7.61 15.53
C ASP A 206 8.80 -6.42 16.44
N ALA A 207 10.09 -6.15 16.67
CA ALA A 207 10.52 -4.98 17.42
C ALA A 207 10.25 -3.66 16.68
N ILE A 208 10.46 -3.64 15.35
CA ILE A 208 10.14 -2.49 14.48
C ILE A 208 8.62 -2.32 14.40
N LYS A 209 7.87 -3.42 14.32
CA LYS A 209 6.40 -3.42 14.35
C LYS A 209 5.86 -2.91 15.68
N VAL A 210 6.33 -3.39 16.83
CA VAL A 210 5.95 -2.89 18.17
C VAL A 210 6.26 -1.40 18.37
N LEU A 211 7.32 -0.89 17.73
CA LEU A 211 7.65 0.54 17.71
C LEU A 211 6.65 1.36 16.88
N MET A 212 6.15 0.80 15.76
CA MET A 212 5.17 1.42 14.88
C MET A 212 3.73 1.30 15.39
N THR A 213 3.37 0.21 16.07
CA THR A 213 2.01 -0.07 16.58
C THR A 213 1.67 0.70 17.87
N ASN A 214 2.66 1.15 18.67
CA ASN A 214 2.42 1.80 19.97
C ASN A 214 2.48 3.34 19.97
N PHE A 215 2.24 4.01 18.84
CA PHE A 215 2.32 5.48 18.67
C PHE A 215 1.23 6.29 19.40
N GLY A 216 0.82 5.83 20.58
CA GLY A 216 0.11 6.60 21.59
C GLY A 216 0.40 6.25 23.07
N ARG A 217 1.28 5.28 23.42
CA ARG A 217 1.20 4.73 24.80
C ARG A 217 2.43 4.24 25.59
N LEU A 218 3.69 4.44 25.19
CA LEU A 218 4.84 4.00 26.03
C LEU A 218 5.75 5.14 26.51
N LEU A 219 6.17 5.03 27.78
CA LEU A 219 6.96 6.03 28.51
C LEU A 219 8.44 6.06 28.05
N PRO A 220 9.14 7.21 28.20
CA PRO A 220 10.52 7.41 27.71
C PRO A 220 11.57 6.41 28.23
N SER A 221 11.37 5.82 29.42
CA SER A 221 12.37 4.98 30.09
C SER A 221 12.55 3.57 29.49
N THR A 222 11.59 3.07 28.70
CA THR A 222 11.73 1.78 28.00
C THR A 222 12.55 1.91 26.71
N LEU A 223 12.61 3.11 26.13
CA LEU A 223 13.37 3.41 24.91
C LEU A 223 14.89 3.47 25.20
N GLU A 224 15.29 4.03 26.35
CA GLU A 224 16.71 4.07 26.78
C GLU A 224 17.30 2.68 27.01
N PHE A 225 16.51 1.69 27.45
CA PHE A 225 17.01 0.35 27.76
C PHE A 225 17.34 -0.50 26.51
N LEU A 226 16.59 -0.33 25.42
CA LEU A 226 16.80 -1.06 24.16
C LEU A 226 17.91 -0.44 23.30
N VAL A 227 18.11 0.88 23.39
CA VAL A 227 19.12 1.63 22.64
C VAL A 227 20.55 1.33 23.11
N ASP A 228 20.75 1.02 24.40
CA ASP A 228 22.09 0.88 25.01
C ASP A 228 22.70 -0.53 24.87
N GLN A 229 21.91 -1.57 24.55
CA GLN A 229 22.39 -2.97 24.52
C GLN A 229 22.92 -3.43 23.15
N HIS A 230 22.57 -2.78 22.03
CA HIS A 230 22.85 -3.31 20.68
C HIS A 230 23.54 -2.35 19.69
N GLY A 231 23.78 -1.08 20.05
CA GLY A 231 24.61 -0.17 19.23
C GLY A 231 24.00 0.25 17.87
N ILE A 232 22.68 0.12 17.68
CA ILE A 232 21.97 0.33 16.40
C ILE A 232 21.34 1.74 16.30
N GLY A 233 21.64 2.64 17.24
CA GLY A 233 20.94 3.92 17.41
C GLY A 233 20.92 4.85 16.19
N THR A 234 21.97 4.83 15.36
CA THR A 234 22.06 5.68 14.16
C THR A 234 21.29 5.13 12.97
N MET A 235 21.14 3.81 12.87
CA MET A 235 20.45 3.15 11.77
C MET A 235 18.94 3.34 11.87
N VAL A 236 18.38 3.16 13.07
CA VAL A 236 16.93 3.28 13.32
C VAL A 236 16.45 4.74 13.19
N ASP A 237 17.23 5.70 13.67
CA ASP A 237 16.88 7.13 13.57
C ASP A 237 16.93 7.65 12.12
N SER A 238 17.87 7.14 11.31
CA SER A 238 17.92 7.42 9.86
C SER A 238 16.79 6.70 9.11
N LEU A 239 16.41 5.48 9.53
CA LEU A 239 15.33 4.71 8.93
C LEU A 239 13.95 5.35 9.16
N ALA A 240 13.71 5.88 10.37
CA ALA A 240 12.46 6.54 10.72
C ALA A 240 12.23 7.86 9.96
N ARG A 241 13.31 8.57 9.62
CA ARG A 241 13.27 9.83 8.85
C ARG A 241 13.10 9.58 7.36
N LEU A 242 13.70 8.52 6.82
CA LEU A 242 13.57 8.10 5.42
C LEU A 242 12.14 7.66 5.06
N LEU A 243 11.39 7.10 6.02
CA LEU A 243 9.98 6.72 5.88
C LEU A 243 9.00 7.90 5.97
N GLY A 244 9.49 9.15 6.09
CA GLY A 244 8.68 10.34 5.85
C GLY A 244 7.74 10.77 6.98
N GLY A 245 8.04 10.46 8.25
CA GLY A 245 7.19 10.85 9.38
C GLY A 245 7.94 11.32 10.62
N TYR A 246 8.50 12.54 10.62
CA TYR A 246 8.61 13.40 11.82
C TYR A 246 9.08 14.83 11.45
N PRO A 247 8.32 15.91 11.74
CA PRO A 247 8.92 17.23 11.91
C PRO A 247 9.71 17.27 13.22
N ALA A 248 10.83 18.00 13.24
CA ALA A 248 11.69 18.16 14.40
C ALA A 248 10.91 18.47 15.71
N ALA A 249 11.35 17.84 16.79
CA ALA A 249 10.81 18.03 18.13
C ALA A 249 11.05 19.45 18.64
N ASP A 250 10.11 20.36 18.36
CA ASP A 250 10.01 21.66 19.04
C ASP A 250 8.59 21.83 19.59
N GLY A 251 8.44 21.67 20.91
CA GLY A 251 7.20 22.07 21.60
C GLY A 251 6.76 21.17 22.75
N LEU A 252 7.54 21.14 23.82
CA LEU A 252 7.12 20.65 25.14
C LEU A 252 5.90 21.44 25.67
N SER A 253 4.83 20.70 26.01
CA SER A 253 3.81 20.98 27.04
C SER A 253 3.07 22.34 27.05
N ASP A 254 1.75 22.31 26.85
CA ASP A 254 0.82 23.19 27.57
C ASP A 254 -0.05 22.35 28.53
N PRO A 255 0.21 22.39 29.85
CA PRO A 255 -0.48 21.59 30.85
C PRO A 255 -1.82 22.19 31.32
N THR A 256 -2.49 23.05 30.53
CA THR A 256 -3.69 23.78 31.01
C THR A 256 -5.01 23.49 30.28
N ASN A 257 -5.10 22.47 29.43
CA ASN A 257 -6.39 22.06 28.85
C ASN A 257 -7.04 20.89 29.63
N PRO A 258 -8.09 21.12 30.45
CA PRO A 258 -8.73 20.10 31.26
C PRO A 258 -9.71 19.19 30.51
N ASP A 259 -9.82 19.27 29.17
CA ASP A 259 -10.77 18.47 28.39
C ASP A 259 -10.15 17.23 27.70
N ALA A 260 -8.87 16.93 27.95
CA ALA A 260 -8.17 15.79 27.34
C ALA A 260 -8.40 14.44 28.04
N SER A 261 -9.59 14.21 28.61
CA SER A 261 -9.94 12.90 29.19
C SER A 261 -11.41 12.54 28.96
N SER A 262 -11.75 11.94 27.82
CA SER A 262 -12.79 10.89 27.78
C SER A 262 -12.94 10.08 26.48
N ASP A 263 -12.37 10.46 25.33
CA ASP A 263 -12.70 9.77 24.06
C ASP A 263 -11.50 9.11 23.37
N ASN A 264 -10.85 8.13 24.01
CA ASN A 264 -9.88 7.29 23.30
C ASN A 264 -10.01 5.81 23.67
N LYS A 265 -11.14 5.23 23.26
CA LYS A 265 -11.36 3.79 23.15
C LYS A 265 -11.84 3.49 21.73
N ASN A 266 -11.12 2.61 21.04
CA ASN A 266 -11.52 1.86 19.84
C ASN A 266 -11.90 2.66 18.59
N ASP A 267 -10.93 3.01 17.76
CA ASP A 267 -11.21 3.24 16.34
C ASP A 267 -9.93 3.00 15.49
N LEU A 268 -9.58 1.72 15.30
CA LEU A 268 -9.20 1.31 13.94
C LEU A 268 -10.56 1.26 13.25
N SER A 269 -10.87 2.19 12.36
CA SER A 269 -12.17 2.23 11.70
C SER A 269 -12.46 0.86 11.11
N SER A 270 -13.64 0.31 11.37
CA SER A 270 -14.13 -0.99 10.91
C SER A 270 -14.24 -1.12 9.37
N GLU A 271 -13.51 -0.29 8.65
CA GLU A 271 -13.54 -0.10 7.20
C GLU A 271 -12.29 -0.66 6.53
N ASP A 272 -11.19 -0.93 7.22
CA ASP A 272 -9.96 -1.45 6.58
C ASP A 272 -9.90 -2.99 6.52
N PHE A 273 -10.91 -3.64 7.10
CA PHE A 273 -10.91 -5.07 7.32
C PHE A 273 -12.26 -5.70 7.00
N SER A 274 -12.20 -6.88 6.39
CA SER A 274 -13.36 -7.72 6.11
C SER A 274 -13.07 -9.13 6.60
N SER A 275 -14.01 -9.76 7.30
CA SER A 275 -13.85 -11.13 7.78
C SER A 275 -14.45 -12.15 6.83
N PRO A 276 -13.79 -13.30 6.75
CA PRO A 276 -14.53 -14.57 6.68
C PRO A 276 -14.10 -15.57 7.76
N LEU A 277 -14.86 -16.66 7.86
CA LEU A 277 -14.48 -17.85 8.62
C LEU A 277 -13.43 -18.68 7.87
N VAL A 278 -12.31 -18.92 8.54
CA VAL A 278 -11.19 -19.73 8.07
C VAL A 278 -11.09 -20.99 8.94
N LEU A 279 -11.04 -22.16 8.31
CA LEU A 279 -10.80 -23.45 8.96
C LEU A 279 -9.30 -23.75 8.92
N ASP A 280 -8.69 -23.96 10.09
CA ASP A 280 -7.31 -24.46 10.21
C ASP A 280 -7.30 -25.96 9.90
N LEU A 281 -7.00 -26.32 8.65
CA LEU A 281 -7.09 -27.71 8.17
C LEU A 281 -5.82 -28.50 8.50
N ASN A 282 -4.65 -27.84 8.55
CA ASN A 282 -3.37 -28.48 8.86
C ASN A 282 -3.07 -28.53 10.37
N ASN A 283 -3.91 -27.92 11.20
CA ASN A 283 -3.81 -27.83 12.66
C ASN A 283 -2.47 -27.23 13.12
N ASN A 284 -2.05 -26.14 12.48
CA ASN A 284 -0.82 -25.43 12.80
C ASN A 284 -1.05 -24.14 13.65
N ASP A 285 -2.31 -23.86 14.02
CA ASP A 285 -2.81 -22.65 14.70
C ASP A 285 -2.49 -21.35 13.94
N ARG A 286 -2.32 -21.45 12.62
CA ARG A 286 -2.15 -20.33 11.70
C ARG A 286 -3.12 -20.47 10.55
N THR A 287 -3.60 -19.34 10.06
CA THR A 287 -4.72 -19.33 9.09
C THR A 287 -4.56 -18.32 7.98
N SER A 288 -3.64 -17.37 8.11
CA SER A 288 -3.55 -16.23 7.20
C SER A 288 -2.13 -15.86 6.79
N THR A 289 -2.02 -15.12 5.70
CA THR A 289 -0.82 -14.55 5.10
C THR A 289 -0.84 -13.03 5.22
N LEU A 290 0.33 -12.42 5.06
CA LEU A 290 0.49 -10.98 5.15
C LEU A 290 0.07 -10.31 3.83
N LEU A 291 -0.83 -9.31 3.86
CA LEU A 291 -1.20 -8.46 2.72
C LEU A 291 -0.01 -8.07 1.84
N MET A 292 1.09 -7.67 2.48
CA MET A 292 2.29 -7.19 1.80
C MET A 292 3.01 -8.25 0.95
N MET A 293 2.81 -9.53 1.27
CA MET A 293 3.35 -10.68 0.53
C MET A 293 2.31 -11.35 -0.36
N ALA A 294 1.05 -10.92 -0.27
CA ALA A 294 -0.04 -11.43 -1.08
C ALA A 294 -0.09 -10.66 -2.41
N ASP A 295 -0.25 -11.36 -3.52
CA ASP A 295 -0.65 -10.78 -4.80
C ASP A 295 -2.12 -11.11 -5.10
N THR A 296 -2.87 -11.45 -4.05
CA THR A 296 -4.26 -11.88 -4.09
C THR A 296 -5.19 -10.68 -4.10
N TYR A 297 -6.18 -10.70 -5.00
CA TYR A 297 -7.24 -9.72 -5.09
C TYR A 297 -8.58 -10.43 -4.92
N PHE A 298 -9.37 -9.99 -3.94
CA PHE A 298 -10.70 -10.55 -3.73
C PHE A 298 -11.65 -9.48 -3.20
N ASP A 299 -12.88 -9.47 -3.72
CA ASP A 299 -13.93 -8.55 -3.30
C ASP A 299 -14.60 -9.10 -2.02
N LEU A 300 -13.96 -8.85 -0.87
CA LEU A 300 -14.43 -9.36 0.43
C LEU A 300 -15.72 -8.68 0.91
N ASP A 301 -16.05 -7.48 0.41
CA ASP A 301 -17.24 -6.74 0.84
C ASP A 301 -18.40 -6.73 -0.18
N GLY A 302 -18.17 -7.31 -1.37
CA GLY A 302 -19.16 -7.54 -2.41
C GLY A 302 -19.58 -6.27 -3.15
N ASP A 303 -18.71 -5.26 -3.23
CA ASP A 303 -19.01 -3.97 -3.85
C ASP A 303 -18.75 -3.92 -5.37
N GLY A 304 -18.12 -4.96 -5.92
CA GLY A 304 -17.73 -5.08 -7.32
C GLY A 304 -16.27 -4.71 -7.63
N PHE A 305 -15.48 -4.33 -6.63
CA PHE A 305 -14.04 -4.08 -6.71
C PHE A 305 -13.30 -5.04 -5.78
N ALA A 306 -12.41 -5.84 -6.35
CA ALA A 306 -11.54 -6.70 -5.57
C ALA A 306 -10.33 -5.89 -5.08
N GLU A 307 -10.19 -5.71 -3.77
CA GLU A 307 -8.99 -5.15 -3.16
C GLU A 307 -7.87 -6.18 -3.09
N ARG A 308 -6.62 -5.70 -3.20
CA ARG A 308 -5.47 -6.49 -2.77
C ARG A 308 -5.60 -6.75 -1.27
N THR A 309 -5.57 -8.01 -0.86
CA THR A 309 -5.88 -8.41 0.52
C THR A 309 -4.83 -9.37 1.09
N GLY A 310 -4.64 -9.36 2.41
CA GLY A 310 -4.13 -10.54 3.11
C GLY A 310 -5.04 -11.73 2.82
N TRP A 311 -4.50 -12.95 2.88
CA TRP A 311 -5.22 -14.12 2.39
C TRP A 311 -5.05 -15.34 3.27
N ILE A 312 -5.81 -16.41 3.05
CA ILE A 312 -5.63 -17.68 3.77
C ILE A 312 -4.27 -18.32 3.48
N GLU A 313 -3.75 -19.17 4.39
CA GLU A 313 -2.62 -20.04 4.04
C GLU A 313 -3.06 -21.13 3.05
N ALA A 314 -2.15 -21.59 2.20
CA ALA A 314 -2.41 -22.56 1.14
C ALA A 314 -2.89 -23.95 1.62
N GLU A 315 -2.71 -24.24 2.91
CA GLU A 315 -3.08 -25.52 3.53
C GLU A 315 -4.37 -25.42 4.35
N ASP A 316 -5.01 -24.25 4.41
CA ASP A 316 -6.26 -23.97 5.12
C ASP A 316 -7.40 -23.71 4.14
N GLY A 317 -8.59 -23.38 4.65
CA GLY A 317 -9.72 -23.10 3.77
C GLY A 317 -10.75 -22.13 4.31
N LEU A 318 -11.38 -21.40 3.39
CA LEU A 318 -12.51 -20.51 3.66
C LEU A 318 -13.80 -21.31 3.72
N LEU A 319 -14.65 -21.07 4.71
CA LEU A 319 -16.01 -21.61 4.71
C LEU A 319 -16.90 -20.82 3.76
N VAL A 320 -17.55 -21.51 2.82
CA VAL A 320 -18.33 -20.87 1.76
C VAL A 320 -19.69 -21.51 1.56
N LEU A 321 -20.61 -20.73 1.00
CA LEU A 321 -21.89 -21.17 0.47
C LEU A 321 -22.10 -20.47 -0.88
N ASP A 322 -22.04 -21.24 -1.98
CA ASP A 322 -22.39 -20.75 -3.32
C ASP A 322 -23.90 -20.47 -3.37
N LYS A 323 -24.27 -19.22 -3.07
CA LYS A 323 -25.67 -18.78 -2.97
C LYS A 323 -26.31 -18.66 -4.34
N ASN A 324 -25.51 -18.41 -5.37
CA ASN A 324 -26.00 -18.13 -6.71
C ASN A 324 -26.01 -19.38 -7.62
N GLN A 325 -25.40 -20.48 -7.15
CA GLN A 325 -25.31 -21.80 -7.78
C GLN A 325 -24.59 -21.79 -9.13
N ASN A 326 -23.56 -20.95 -9.28
CA ASN A 326 -22.74 -20.92 -10.49
C ASN A 326 -21.51 -21.83 -10.42
N GLY A 327 -21.23 -22.43 -9.26
CA GLY A 327 -20.13 -23.35 -9.03
C GLY A 327 -18.81 -22.70 -8.64
N ASN A 328 -18.77 -21.38 -8.42
CA ASN A 328 -17.60 -20.63 -7.98
C ASN A 328 -17.92 -19.80 -6.72
N VAL A 329 -16.88 -19.27 -6.10
CA VAL A 329 -16.99 -18.26 -5.04
C VAL A 329 -16.51 -16.93 -5.63
N ASP A 330 -17.43 -16.01 -5.89
CA ASP A 330 -17.13 -14.81 -6.66
C ASP A 330 -16.78 -13.59 -5.80
N ASN A 331 -17.31 -13.51 -4.57
CA ASN A 331 -17.11 -12.40 -3.64
C ASN A 331 -17.54 -12.76 -2.21
N GLY A 332 -17.34 -11.83 -1.28
CA GLY A 332 -17.63 -11.98 0.14
C GLY A 332 -19.07 -12.31 0.50
N ASN A 333 -20.05 -12.13 -0.40
CA ASN A 333 -21.43 -12.53 -0.13
C ASN A 333 -21.61 -14.05 -0.03
N GLU A 334 -20.66 -14.82 -0.56
CA GLU A 334 -20.63 -16.29 -0.55
C GLU A 334 -19.70 -16.83 0.54
N LEU A 335 -18.96 -15.95 1.23
CA LEU A 335 -18.22 -16.26 2.43
C LEU A 335 -19.10 -16.04 3.68
N PHE A 336 -18.68 -16.61 4.81
CA PHE A 336 -19.28 -16.35 6.12
C PHE A 336 -18.45 -15.34 6.90
N GLY A 337 -18.93 -14.11 7.04
CA GLY A 337 -18.22 -12.99 7.66
C GLY A 337 -19.11 -11.80 7.95
N ASN A 338 -18.51 -10.63 8.22
CA ASN A 338 -19.24 -9.40 8.53
C ASN A 338 -20.03 -8.82 7.34
N TYR A 339 -19.71 -9.21 6.10
CA TYR A 339 -20.47 -8.82 4.90
C TYR A 339 -21.52 -9.85 4.48
N SER A 340 -21.65 -10.97 5.20
CA SER A 340 -22.74 -11.91 4.97
C SER A 340 -24.07 -11.29 5.37
N GLN A 341 -25.05 -11.36 4.47
CA GLN A 341 -26.43 -11.00 4.80
C GLN A 341 -27.12 -12.14 5.54
N ASN A 342 -27.71 -11.80 6.68
CA ASN A 342 -28.62 -12.67 7.42
C ASN A 342 -29.97 -12.79 6.68
N GLN A 343 -30.85 -13.70 7.11
CA GLN A 343 -32.16 -13.94 6.49
C GLN A 343 -33.06 -12.69 6.46
N ASP A 344 -32.85 -11.76 7.40
CA ASP A 344 -33.57 -10.48 7.49
C ASP A 344 -32.95 -9.38 6.59
N GLY A 345 -31.88 -9.69 5.85
CA GLY A 345 -31.20 -8.78 4.92
C GLY A 345 -30.24 -7.77 5.57
N HIS A 346 -29.95 -7.91 6.87
CA HIS A 346 -28.93 -7.12 7.56
C HIS A 346 -27.57 -7.83 7.49
N LEU A 347 -26.49 -7.06 7.53
CA LEU A 347 -25.14 -7.62 7.65
C LEU A 347 -24.94 -8.28 9.01
N ALA A 348 -24.24 -9.42 9.03
CA ALA A 348 -23.86 -10.11 10.25
C ALA A 348 -22.75 -9.36 11.00
N GLU A 349 -22.69 -9.54 12.33
CA GLU A 349 -21.62 -8.94 13.15
C GLU A 349 -20.26 -9.62 12.92
N ASN A 350 -20.28 -10.91 12.59
CA ASN A 350 -19.12 -11.77 12.31
C ASN A 350 -19.61 -13.05 11.60
N GLY A 351 -18.68 -13.89 11.15
CA GLY A 351 -18.97 -15.11 10.40
C GLY A 351 -19.69 -16.20 11.18
N PHE A 352 -19.49 -16.32 12.50
CA PHE A 352 -20.25 -17.27 13.33
C PHE A 352 -21.71 -16.81 13.50
N ALA A 353 -21.92 -15.51 13.66
CA ALA A 353 -23.26 -14.93 13.64
C ALA A 353 -23.95 -15.14 12.29
N ALA A 354 -23.20 -15.07 11.18
CA ALA A 354 -23.73 -15.37 9.84
C ALA A 354 -24.16 -16.83 9.68
N LEU A 355 -23.48 -17.78 10.33
CA LEU A 355 -23.86 -19.20 10.32
C LEU A 355 -25.07 -19.52 11.19
N THR A 356 -25.34 -18.74 12.23
CA THR A 356 -26.42 -19.02 13.21
C THR A 356 -27.80 -19.10 12.56
N ASP A 357 -28.03 -18.36 11.48
CA ASP A 357 -29.27 -18.41 10.71
C ASP A 357 -29.55 -19.77 10.07
N TYR A 358 -28.52 -20.61 9.93
CA TYR A 358 -28.62 -21.92 9.30
C TYR A 358 -28.67 -23.09 10.31
N ASP A 359 -28.50 -22.82 11.61
CA ASP A 359 -28.74 -23.77 12.70
C ASP A 359 -30.24 -23.87 12.97
N ILE A 360 -30.91 -24.75 12.23
CA ILE A 360 -32.38 -24.82 12.23
C ILE A 360 -32.91 -25.45 13.53
N ASN A 361 -32.09 -26.27 14.18
CA ASN A 361 -32.46 -26.99 15.39
C ASN A 361 -32.09 -26.20 16.68
N ASN A 362 -31.28 -25.14 16.54
CA ASN A 362 -30.79 -24.23 17.56
C ASN A 362 -29.97 -24.93 18.66
N ASP A 363 -29.15 -25.92 18.29
CA ASP A 363 -28.25 -26.63 19.22
C ASP A 363 -26.84 -26.00 19.32
N GLY A 364 -26.57 -24.96 18.52
CA GLY A 364 -25.31 -24.22 18.47
C GLY A 364 -24.24 -24.91 17.64
N ILE A 365 -24.61 -25.85 16.77
CA ILE A 365 -23.71 -26.63 15.93
C ILE A 365 -24.31 -26.71 14.53
N ILE A 366 -23.50 -26.49 13.49
CA ILE A 366 -23.88 -26.81 12.11
C ILE A 366 -23.40 -28.24 11.81
N ASN A 367 -24.34 -29.17 11.63
CA ASN A 367 -24.07 -30.57 11.33
C ASN A 367 -25.13 -31.18 10.38
N ALA A 368 -25.12 -32.50 10.18
CA ALA A 368 -26.05 -33.18 9.28
C ALA A 368 -27.55 -33.08 9.66
N ASP A 369 -27.88 -32.60 10.86
CA ASP A 369 -29.25 -32.27 11.27
C ASP A 369 -29.71 -30.89 10.74
N ASP A 370 -28.83 -30.13 10.08
CA ASP A 370 -29.12 -28.85 9.43
C ASP A 370 -29.10 -28.95 7.90
N ASP A 371 -30.17 -28.49 7.24
CA ASP A 371 -30.34 -28.59 5.78
C ASP A 371 -29.21 -27.91 4.99
N VAL A 372 -28.54 -26.89 5.57
CA VAL A 372 -27.42 -26.18 4.91
C VAL A 372 -26.18 -27.05 4.78
N PHE A 373 -26.00 -28.05 5.64
CA PHE A 373 -24.71 -28.73 5.83
C PHE A 373 -24.21 -29.41 4.54
N GLU A 374 -25.12 -30.01 3.76
CA GLU A 374 -24.80 -30.63 2.47
C GLU A 374 -24.42 -29.61 1.38
N SER A 375 -24.76 -28.33 1.56
CA SER A 375 -24.47 -27.25 0.61
C SER A 375 -23.24 -26.42 0.99
N LEU A 376 -22.74 -26.57 2.22
CA LEU A 376 -21.52 -25.89 2.65
C LEU A 376 -20.29 -26.53 1.99
N GLN A 377 -19.36 -25.67 1.62
CA GLN A 377 -18.09 -26.07 1.02
C GLN A 377 -16.93 -25.37 1.73
N VAL A 378 -15.74 -25.91 1.54
CA VAL A 378 -14.48 -25.29 1.92
C VAL A 378 -13.74 -24.94 0.64
N TRP A 379 -13.36 -23.66 0.51
CA TRP A 379 -12.49 -23.20 -0.56
C TRP A 379 -11.04 -23.21 -0.09
N ALA A 380 -10.26 -24.14 -0.63
CA ALA A 380 -8.84 -24.28 -0.37
C ALA A 380 -8.05 -23.67 -1.54
N ASP A 381 -7.67 -22.40 -1.40
CA ASP A 381 -6.89 -21.67 -2.40
C ASP A 381 -5.38 -21.92 -2.23
N ALA A 382 -4.94 -23.09 -2.70
CA ALA A 382 -3.56 -23.53 -2.54
C ALA A 382 -2.53 -22.70 -3.34
N ASN A 383 -2.98 -21.99 -4.39
CA ASN A 383 -2.11 -21.15 -5.22
C ASN A 383 -2.14 -19.68 -4.79
N SER A 384 -3.09 -19.30 -3.93
CA SER A 384 -3.30 -17.97 -3.36
C SER A 384 -3.58 -16.89 -4.41
N ASP A 385 -4.27 -17.25 -5.50
CA ASP A 385 -4.62 -16.31 -6.57
C ASP A 385 -5.98 -15.60 -6.37
N GLY A 386 -6.77 -16.03 -5.37
CA GLY A 386 -8.05 -15.43 -5.02
C GLY A 386 -9.16 -15.71 -6.03
N ILE A 387 -8.97 -16.67 -6.94
CA ILE A 387 -9.95 -17.04 -7.96
C ILE A 387 -10.38 -18.47 -7.69
N SER A 388 -11.65 -18.67 -7.33
CA SER A 388 -12.20 -20.01 -7.14
C SER A 388 -12.17 -20.82 -8.44
N GLN A 389 -11.48 -21.96 -8.42
CA GLN A 389 -11.25 -22.80 -9.60
C GLN A 389 -11.70 -24.26 -9.41
N ASP A 390 -11.89 -24.96 -10.53
CA ASP A 390 -12.16 -26.39 -10.56
C ASP A 390 -11.12 -27.17 -9.74
N GLY A 391 -11.57 -27.81 -8.66
CA GLY A 391 -10.74 -28.64 -7.78
C GLY A 391 -10.29 -27.98 -6.48
N GLU A 392 -10.62 -26.71 -6.25
CA GLU A 392 -10.32 -25.99 -4.99
C GLU A 392 -11.51 -25.97 -4.01
N LEU A 393 -12.72 -26.25 -4.50
CA LEU A 393 -13.92 -26.36 -3.69
C LEU A 393 -14.15 -27.81 -3.27
N HIS A 394 -14.21 -28.03 -1.96
CA HIS A 394 -14.43 -29.32 -1.34
C HIS A 394 -15.72 -29.31 -0.53
N SER A 395 -16.55 -30.37 -0.61
CA SER A 395 -17.66 -30.49 0.33
C SER A 395 -17.13 -30.78 1.75
N LEU A 396 -17.91 -30.42 2.78
CA LEU A 396 -17.54 -30.79 4.17
C LEU A 396 -17.33 -32.31 4.32
N SER A 397 -18.13 -33.11 3.60
CA SER A 397 -18.02 -34.56 3.62
C SER A 397 -16.74 -35.10 2.96
N ASP A 398 -16.23 -34.45 1.91
CA ASP A 398 -14.98 -34.83 1.25
C ASP A 398 -13.76 -34.58 2.16
N LEU A 399 -13.86 -33.57 3.04
CA LEU A 399 -12.87 -33.26 4.06
C LEU A 399 -13.12 -34.00 5.39
N HIS A 400 -14.10 -34.90 5.43
CA HIS A 400 -14.51 -35.63 6.63
C HIS A 400 -14.88 -34.74 7.83
N ILE A 401 -15.36 -33.53 7.58
CA ILE A 401 -15.88 -32.62 8.60
C ILE A 401 -17.27 -33.10 9.01
N GLU A 402 -17.49 -33.26 10.31
CA GLU A 402 -18.77 -33.73 10.88
C GLU A 402 -19.61 -32.59 11.46
N SER A 403 -18.97 -31.54 11.96
CA SER A 403 -19.69 -30.44 12.61
C SER A 403 -18.84 -29.18 12.78
N ILE A 404 -19.46 -28.01 12.75
CA ILE A 404 -18.85 -26.71 13.09
C ILE A 404 -19.55 -26.15 14.33
N ASN A 405 -18.80 -25.81 15.38
CA ASN A 405 -19.34 -25.24 16.60
C ASN A 405 -19.56 -23.73 16.43
N LEU A 406 -20.75 -23.23 16.73
CA LEU A 406 -21.10 -21.81 16.64
C LEU A 406 -20.85 -21.04 17.93
N ASN A 407 -20.53 -21.74 19.03
CA ASN A 407 -20.21 -21.11 20.31
C ASN A 407 -18.77 -20.56 20.27
N ALA A 408 -18.58 -19.45 19.57
CA ALA A 408 -17.30 -18.80 19.44
C ALA A 408 -16.94 -17.99 20.69
N THR A 409 -15.64 -17.93 20.98
CA THR A 409 -15.07 -17.07 22.02
C THR A 409 -14.54 -15.82 21.35
N GLU A 410 -14.97 -14.64 21.80
CA GLU A 410 -14.39 -13.36 21.38
C GLU A 410 -12.93 -13.29 21.85
N VAL A 411 -12.06 -12.97 20.90
CA VAL A 411 -10.62 -12.80 21.10
C VAL A 411 -10.18 -11.49 20.44
N ASN A 412 -8.96 -11.08 20.74
CA ASN A 412 -8.34 -9.93 20.08
C ASN A 412 -6.89 -10.30 19.78
N THR A 413 -6.76 -11.28 18.88
CA THR A 413 -5.47 -11.82 18.46
C THR A 413 -5.14 -11.21 17.11
N GLU A 414 -3.87 -10.91 16.88
CA GLU A 414 -3.38 -10.47 15.57
C GLU A 414 -2.51 -11.58 14.99
N GLU A 415 -2.81 -11.98 13.76
CA GLU A 415 -2.02 -12.93 12.99
C GLU A 415 -1.55 -12.27 11.70
N LYS A 416 -0.24 -12.07 11.55
CA LYS A 416 0.36 -11.46 10.35
C LYS A 416 -0.40 -10.19 9.89
N TRP A 417 -0.82 -9.36 10.86
CA TRP A 417 -1.60 -8.13 10.66
C TRP A 417 -3.06 -8.28 10.22
N ASN A 418 -3.55 -9.52 10.15
CA ASN A 418 -4.98 -9.80 10.13
C ASN A 418 -5.45 -9.92 11.58
N GLN A 419 -6.67 -9.49 11.86
CA GLN A 419 -7.23 -9.59 13.20
C GLN A 419 -8.10 -10.84 13.31
N ILE A 420 -7.90 -11.64 14.35
CA ILE A 420 -8.82 -12.70 14.70
C ILE A 420 -9.74 -12.14 15.79
N SER A 421 -11.04 -12.08 15.49
CA SER A 421 -12.04 -11.52 16.40
C SER A 421 -12.75 -12.59 17.22
N HIS A 422 -12.91 -13.78 16.64
CA HIS A 422 -13.63 -14.89 17.26
C HIS A 422 -12.97 -16.20 16.87
N GLU A 423 -12.91 -17.12 17.82
CA GLU A 423 -12.38 -18.46 17.62
C GLU A 423 -13.40 -19.50 18.12
N SER A 424 -13.59 -20.56 17.34
CA SER A 424 -14.32 -21.75 17.77
C SER A 424 -13.64 -22.99 17.20
N THR A 425 -14.37 -24.10 17.09
CA THR A 425 -13.81 -25.37 16.64
C THR A 425 -14.72 -26.08 15.65
N PHE A 426 -14.13 -26.86 14.77
CA PHE A 426 -14.85 -27.87 13.99
C PHE A 426 -14.35 -29.26 14.36
N THR A 427 -15.21 -30.27 14.17
CA THR A 427 -14.86 -31.68 14.37
C THR A 427 -14.76 -32.35 13.02
N GLN A 428 -13.68 -33.10 12.81
CA GLN A 428 -13.46 -33.92 11.63
C GLN A 428 -13.01 -35.33 12.01
N GLN A 429 -13.16 -36.28 11.10
CA GLN A 429 -12.53 -37.59 11.26
C GLN A 429 -11.02 -37.47 10.97
N ALA A 430 -10.21 -38.11 11.80
CA ALA A 430 -8.77 -38.22 11.57
C ALA A 430 -8.51 -39.09 10.33
N VAL A 431 -7.55 -38.70 9.50
CA VAL A 431 -7.12 -39.45 8.32
C VAL A 431 -5.63 -39.79 8.38
N ASP A 432 -5.24 -40.92 7.78
CA ASP A 432 -3.82 -41.29 7.61
C ASP A 432 -3.19 -40.60 6.39
N ASP A 433 -1.88 -40.80 6.19
CA ASP A 433 -1.13 -40.23 5.06
C ASP A 433 -1.68 -40.65 3.67
N ASP A 434 -2.45 -41.73 3.62
CA ASP A 434 -3.10 -42.23 2.40
C ASP A 434 -4.55 -41.71 2.26
N GLY A 435 -5.02 -40.85 3.18
CA GLY A 435 -6.35 -40.24 3.20
C GLY A 435 -7.45 -41.15 3.74
N ASN A 436 -7.11 -42.26 4.41
CA ASN A 436 -8.12 -43.17 4.98
C ASN A 436 -8.47 -42.78 6.41
N VAL A 437 -9.76 -42.87 6.75
CA VAL A 437 -10.26 -42.62 8.11
C VAL A 437 -9.59 -43.55 9.12
N VAL A 438 -8.96 -42.96 10.12
CA VAL A 438 -8.36 -43.67 11.26
C VAL A 438 -9.45 -44.14 12.19
N THR A 439 -9.45 -45.43 12.54
CA THR A 439 -10.43 -46.01 13.48
C THR A 439 -9.79 -46.44 14.79
N ASP A 440 -10.55 -46.33 15.89
CA ASP A 440 -10.18 -46.84 17.21
C ASP A 440 -10.21 -48.39 17.26
N GLN A 441 -9.95 -48.95 18.45
CA GLN A 441 -9.95 -50.41 18.66
C GLN A 441 -11.33 -51.06 18.50
N ASP A 442 -12.40 -50.28 18.60
CA ASP A 442 -13.79 -50.71 18.47
C ASP A 442 -14.33 -50.50 17.04
N GLY A 443 -13.53 -49.90 16.15
CA GLY A 443 -13.86 -49.65 14.75
C GLY A 443 -14.61 -48.34 14.51
N ASN A 444 -14.67 -47.44 15.49
CA ASN A 444 -15.26 -46.11 15.32
C ASN A 444 -14.21 -45.15 14.75
N ALA A 445 -14.63 -44.18 13.93
CA ALA A 445 -13.74 -43.12 13.47
C ALA A 445 -13.15 -42.36 14.67
N VAL A 446 -11.85 -42.11 14.63
CA VAL A 446 -11.19 -41.21 15.57
C VAL A 446 -11.53 -39.78 15.14
N LEU A 447 -11.98 -38.96 16.09
CA LEU A 447 -12.34 -37.57 15.85
C LEU A 447 -11.22 -36.63 16.30
N GLU A 448 -10.98 -35.62 15.49
CA GLU A 448 -10.10 -34.48 15.77
C GLU A 448 -10.95 -33.22 15.90
N VAL A 449 -10.54 -32.35 16.82
CA VAL A 449 -11.13 -31.03 17.02
C VAL A 449 -10.08 -30.01 16.62
N LYS A 450 -10.39 -29.20 15.63
CA LYS A 450 -9.49 -28.20 15.03
C LYS A 450 -10.11 -26.81 15.09
N ALA A 451 -9.31 -25.77 14.87
CA ALA A 451 -9.74 -24.40 15.04
C ALA A 451 -10.52 -23.85 13.82
N VAL A 452 -11.50 -22.99 14.10
CA VAL A 452 -12.11 -22.10 13.09
C VAL A 452 -11.96 -20.68 13.61
N HIS A 453 -11.47 -19.79 12.76
CA HIS A 453 -11.21 -18.39 13.10
C HIS A 453 -12.09 -17.47 12.26
N ASP A 454 -12.64 -16.43 12.87
CA ASP A 454 -13.17 -15.27 12.16
C ASP A 454 -12.02 -14.29 11.93
N VAL A 455 -11.47 -14.30 10.70
CA VAL A 455 -10.23 -13.62 10.34
C VAL A 455 -10.55 -12.38 9.53
N TRP A 456 -10.30 -11.22 10.12
CA TRP A 456 -10.42 -9.90 9.50
C TRP A 456 -9.14 -9.62 8.71
N PHE A 457 -9.20 -9.82 7.40
CA PHE A 457 -8.06 -9.59 6.51
C PHE A 457 -7.79 -8.10 6.32
N ALA A 458 -6.51 -7.72 6.40
CA ALA A 458 -6.08 -6.40 6.01
C ALA A 458 -6.15 -6.25 4.48
N SER A 459 -6.63 -5.11 3.98
CA SER A 459 -6.76 -4.83 2.55
C SER A 459 -6.14 -3.48 2.16
N ASP A 460 -5.69 -3.36 0.91
CA ASP A 460 -5.31 -2.09 0.30
C ASP A 460 -6.47 -1.53 -0.53
N ARG A 461 -7.22 -0.60 0.07
CA ARG A 461 -8.42 0.00 -0.54
C ARG A 461 -8.11 0.92 -1.73
N GLN A 462 -6.84 1.21 -2.02
CA GLN A 462 -6.44 1.98 -3.20
C GLN A 462 -6.05 1.06 -4.36
N ASP A 463 -5.49 -0.11 -4.05
CA ASP A 463 -5.07 -1.12 -5.02
C ASP A 463 -6.19 -2.14 -5.28
N THR A 464 -6.95 -1.85 -6.34
CA THR A 464 -8.15 -2.61 -6.69
C THR A 464 -8.13 -3.05 -8.14
N THR A 465 -8.82 -4.15 -8.40
CA THR A 465 -9.16 -4.62 -9.73
C THR A 465 -10.66 -4.88 -9.81
N TYR A 466 -11.24 -4.78 -11.00
CA TYR A 466 -12.65 -5.08 -11.23
C TYR A 466 -12.82 -5.66 -12.63
N GLN A 467 -13.86 -6.46 -12.80
CA GLN A 467 -14.23 -6.99 -14.11
C GLN A 467 -15.27 -6.09 -14.77
N TYR A 468 -14.99 -5.68 -16.01
CA TYR A 468 -15.92 -4.89 -16.81
C TYR A 468 -16.48 -5.72 -17.96
N GLU A 469 -17.80 -5.88 -17.99
CA GLU A 469 -18.49 -6.68 -19.01
C GLU A 469 -19.08 -5.86 -20.17
N GLY A 470 -18.97 -4.53 -20.14
CA GLY A 470 -19.56 -3.63 -21.14
C GLY A 470 -18.74 -3.47 -22.42
N GLU A 471 -19.36 -2.93 -23.48
CA GLU A 471 -18.66 -2.53 -24.71
C GLU A 471 -18.30 -1.05 -24.67
N VAL A 472 -17.00 -0.73 -24.78
CA VAL A 472 -16.55 0.65 -24.96
C VAL A 472 -16.70 1.03 -26.44
N SER A 473 -17.59 1.97 -26.72
CA SER A 473 -17.82 2.45 -28.09
C SER A 473 -16.56 3.05 -28.71
N ALA A 474 -16.45 3.01 -30.05
CA ALA A 474 -15.31 3.59 -30.77
C ALA A 474 -15.11 5.10 -30.51
N ASP A 475 -16.20 5.82 -30.23
CA ASP A 475 -16.14 7.24 -29.91
C ASP A 475 -15.52 7.48 -28.52
N ILE A 476 -15.90 6.68 -27.51
CA ILE A 476 -15.31 6.73 -26.16
C ILE A 476 -13.86 6.25 -26.17
N ALA A 477 -13.57 5.19 -26.92
CA ALA A 477 -12.21 4.64 -27.06
C ALA A 477 -11.23 5.61 -27.76
N ALA A 478 -11.73 6.62 -28.47
CA ALA A 478 -10.93 7.67 -29.09
C ALA A 478 -10.61 8.84 -28.13
N LEU A 479 -11.25 8.88 -26.96
CA LEU A 479 -10.99 9.87 -25.90
C LEU A 479 -9.80 9.44 -25.02
N PRO A 480 -9.18 10.37 -24.27
CA PRO A 480 -8.14 10.05 -23.30
C PRO A 480 -8.63 9.04 -22.26
N GLU A 481 -7.73 8.16 -21.84
CA GLU A 481 -7.98 7.16 -20.81
C GLU A 481 -7.24 7.52 -19.52
N MET A 482 -7.85 7.24 -18.38
CA MET A 482 -7.22 7.28 -17.06
C MET A 482 -7.63 6.03 -16.28
N LYS A 483 -6.65 5.31 -15.74
CA LYS A 483 -6.91 4.17 -14.85
C LYS A 483 -7.56 4.70 -13.57
N GLY A 484 -8.67 4.07 -13.18
CA GLY A 484 -9.30 4.33 -11.90
C GLY A 484 -8.48 3.75 -10.74
N MET A 485 -8.74 4.23 -9.52
CA MET A 485 -8.13 3.73 -8.28
C MET A 485 -9.21 3.57 -7.20
N GLY A 486 -9.00 2.62 -6.28
CA GLY A 486 -10.03 2.19 -5.35
C GLY A 486 -11.35 1.87 -6.07
N ARG A 487 -12.46 2.42 -5.58
CA ARG A 487 -13.81 2.18 -6.12
C ARG A 487 -14.16 2.97 -7.38
N VAL A 488 -13.17 3.60 -8.02
CA VAL A 488 -13.38 4.38 -9.24
C VAL A 488 -13.05 3.49 -10.44
N MET A 489 -14.00 3.30 -11.33
CA MET A 489 -13.75 2.63 -12.61
C MET A 489 -12.83 3.46 -13.51
N ASN A 490 -12.26 2.84 -14.53
CA ASN A 490 -11.52 3.56 -15.58
C ASN A 490 -12.43 4.61 -16.23
N LEU A 491 -11.81 5.68 -16.73
CA LEU A 491 -12.55 6.82 -17.27
C LEU A 491 -13.45 6.41 -18.43
N SER A 492 -12.97 5.55 -19.34
CA SER A 492 -13.80 5.05 -20.45
C SER A 492 -15.00 4.24 -19.98
N HIS A 493 -14.82 3.32 -19.02
CA HIS A 493 -15.91 2.52 -18.46
C HIS A 493 -16.96 3.40 -17.76
N SER A 494 -16.51 4.43 -17.05
CA SER A 494 -17.36 5.42 -16.41
C SER A 494 -18.14 6.26 -17.44
N MET A 495 -17.49 6.66 -18.55
CA MET A 495 -18.15 7.38 -19.65
C MET A 495 -19.23 6.54 -20.36
N VAL A 496 -19.09 5.21 -20.40
CA VAL A 496 -20.15 4.34 -20.94
C VAL A 496 -21.43 4.43 -20.10
N ALA A 497 -21.28 4.54 -18.77
CA ALA A 497 -22.41 4.69 -17.85
C ALA A 497 -22.89 6.15 -17.72
N ASP A 498 -22.02 7.15 -17.98
CA ASP A 498 -22.31 8.57 -17.84
C ASP A 498 -21.97 9.39 -19.09
N ALA A 499 -22.99 9.61 -19.93
CA ALA A 499 -22.88 10.43 -21.14
C ALA A 499 -22.53 11.90 -20.86
N THR A 500 -22.80 12.41 -19.67
CA THR A 500 -22.43 13.79 -19.29
C THR A 500 -20.93 13.87 -18.98
N LEU A 501 -20.37 12.85 -18.31
CA LEU A 501 -18.93 12.74 -18.11
C LEU A 501 -18.19 12.70 -19.46
N GLN A 502 -18.70 11.91 -20.42
CA GLN A 502 -18.18 11.91 -21.79
C GLN A 502 -18.18 13.32 -22.41
N GLN A 503 -19.31 14.03 -22.32
CA GLN A 503 -19.42 15.40 -22.85
C GLN A 503 -18.46 16.39 -22.18
N GLN A 504 -18.21 16.25 -20.88
CA GLN A 504 -17.24 17.09 -20.16
C GLN A 504 -15.82 16.85 -20.64
N VAL A 505 -15.43 15.58 -20.85
CA VAL A 505 -14.12 15.22 -21.42
C VAL A 505 -13.96 15.78 -22.84
N GLU A 506 -14.96 15.60 -23.70
CA GLU A 506 -14.97 16.18 -25.06
C GLU A 506 -14.87 17.72 -25.04
N THR A 507 -15.56 18.38 -24.10
CA THR A 507 -15.53 19.84 -23.94
C THR A 507 -14.15 20.32 -23.48
N LEU A 508 -13.52 19.60 -22.54
CA LEU A 508 -12.16 19.88 -22.07
C LEU A 508 -11.15 19.78 -23.23
N LEU A 509 -11.31 18.82 -24.14
CA LEU A 509 -10.43 18.63 -25.31
C LEU A 509 -10.70 19.63 -26.44
N ALA A 510 -11.97 19.98 -26.66
CA ALA A 510 -12.38 20.95 -27.68
C ALA A 510 -12.06 22.41 -27.28
N SER A 511 -11.71 22.64 -26.01
CA SER A 511 -11.29 23.95 -25.51
C SER A 511 -10.05 24.45 -26.26
N ALA A 512 -10.27 25.35 -27.23
CA ALA A 512 -9.22 26.14 -27.86
C ALA A 512 -8.62 27.22 -26.92
N ASN A 513 -9.07 27.26 -25.65
CA ASN A 513 -8.72 28.27 -24.68
C ASN A 513 -7.32 28.01 -24.10
N ARG A 514 -6.46 29.04 -24.11
CA ARG A 514 -5.10 29.00 -23.52
C ARG A 514 -5.07 29.49 -22.07
N ASP A 515 -6.24 29.72 -21.47
CA ASP A 515 -6.37 30.17 -20.08
C ASP A 515 -6.34 28.98 -19.12
N LEU A 516 -5.30 28.94 -18.29
CA LEU A 516 -5.05 27.83 -17.35
C LEU A 516 -6.17 27.70 -16.31
N ALA A 517 -6.74 28.80 -15.81
CA ALA A 517 -7.79 28.75 -14.79
C ALA A 517 -9.06 28.06 -15.30
N THR A 518 -9.45 28.33 -16.54
CA THR A 518 -10.58 27.66 -17.19
C THR A 518 -10.30 26.17 -17.46
N ILE A 519 -9.07 25.82 -17.83
CA ILE A 519 -8.66 24.42 -18.02
C ILE A 519 -8.74 23.66 -16.69
N TYR A 520 -8.19 24.22 -15.61
CA TYR A 520 -8.25 23.62 -14.27
C TYR A 520 -9.69 23.42 -13.80
N SER A 521 -10.54 24.46 -13.89
CA SER A 521 -11.94 24.33 -13.46
C SER A 521 -12.73 23.28 -14.24
N ASN A 522 -12.45 23.10 -15.54
CA ASN A 522 -13.10 22.05 -16.33
C ASN A 522 -12.54 20.65 -16.00
N ALA A 523 -11.25 20.55 -15.71
CA ALA A 523 -10.63 19.30 -15.25
C ALA A 523 -11.17 18.88 -13.88
N ASP A 524 -11.31 19.82 -12.92
CA ASP A 524 -11.89 19.55 -11.60
C ASP A 524 -13.33 19.03 -11.72
N ALA A 525 -14.13 19.62 -12.62
CA ALA A 525 -15.49 19.15 -12.87
C ALA A 525 -15.54 17.73 -13.46
N VAL A 526 -14.58 17.37 -14.32
CA VAL A 526 -14.44 16.00 -14.85
C VAL A 526 -14.04 15.04 -13.73
N LEU A 527 -13.03 15.38 -12.92
CA LEU A 527 -12.56 14.53 -11.82
C LEU A 527 -13.63 14.33 -10.75
N ALA A 528 -14.33 15.39 -10.35
CA ALA A 528 -15.41 15.31 -9.39
C ALA A 528 -16.54 14.41 -9.89
N ARG A 529 -16.94 14.55 -11.16
CA ARG A 529 -18.00 13.69 -11.73
C ARG A 529 -17.55 12.25 -11.94
N TRP A 530 -16.31 12.03 -12.35
CA TRP A 530 -15.73 10.70 -12.52
C TRP A 530 -15.67 9.92 -11.20
N ALA A 531 -15.34 10.59 -10.10
CA ALA A 531 -15.33 10.02 -8.76
C ALA A 531 -16.70 10.14 -8.03
N HIS A 532 -17.78 10.49 -8.74
CA HIS A 532 -19.11 10.76 -8.18
C HIS A 532 -19.12 11.64 -6.91
N ALA A 533 -18.28 12.67 -6.92
CA ALA A 533 -18.11 13.66 -5.86
C ALA A 533 -18.64 15.06 -6.27
N ASP A 534 -19.37 15.17 -7.39
CA ASP A 534 -19.88 16.44 -7.93
C ASP A 534 -21.06 17.04 -7.16
N ASP A 535 -21.62 16.29 -6.20
CA ASP A 535 -22.63 16.75 -5.24
C ASP A 535 -22.03 17.23 -3.90
N ILE A 536 -20.72 17.13 -3.71
CA ILE A 536 -20.03 17.56 -2.49
C ILE A 536 -19.69 19.05 -2.60
N ALA A 537 -20.22 19.85 -1.66
CA ALA A 537 -19.98 21.29 -1.61
C ALA A 537 -18.49 21.60 -1.31
N THR A 538 -17.89 22.45 -2.14
CA THR A 538 -16.44 22.76 -2.09
C THR A 538 -16.03 23.66 -0.91
N ASP A 539 -16.98 24.27 -0.21
CA ASP A 539 -16.77 25.13 0.96
C ASP A 539 -17.13 24.46 2.30
N GLU A 540 -17.75 23.28 2.26
CA GLU A 540 -18.00 22.43 3.43
C GLU A 540 -16.88 21.39 3.52
N SER A 541 -15.75 21.80 4.12
CA SER A 541 -14.61 20.93 4.40
C SER A 541 -15.06 19.60 5.01
N ARG A 542 -14.82 18.48 4.32
CA ARG A 542 -15.10 17.11 4.79
C ARG A 542 -16.45 17.00 5.52
N GLY A 543 -17.52 17.48 4.89
CA GLY A 543 -18.89 17.43 5.44
C GLY A 543 -19.31 16.03 5.91
N GLU A 544 -20.49 15.90 6.53
CA GLU A 544 -21.11 14.58 6.75
C GLU A 544 -21.14 13.83 5.42
N GLN A 545 -20.20 12.91 5.21
CA GLN A 545 -20.12 12.11 4.00
C GLN A 545 -21.32 11.18 4.01
N HIS A 546 -22.38 11.59 3.32
CA HIS A 546 -23.21 10.62 2.63
C HIS A 546 -22.27 9.88 1.69
N VAL A 547 -22.05 8.60 2.00
CA VAL A 547 -21.23 7.65 1.23
C VAL A 547 -21.24 8.01 -0.26
N LEU A 548 -20.04 8.15 -0.81
CA LEU A 548 -19.75 8.01 -2.22
C LEU A 548 -20.36 6.68 -2.70
N ASN A 549 -21.62 6.71 -3.11
CA ASN A 549 -22.41 5.53 -3.41
C ASN A 549 -22.00 4.97 -4.76
N HIS A 550 -20.98 4.12 -4.75
CA HIS A 550 -20.37 3.53 -5.96
C HIS A 550 -20.83 2.11 -6.25
N ASN A 551 -21.87 1.62 -5.56
CA ASN A 551 -22.51 0.39 -5.97
C ASN A 551 -23.31 0.67 -7.26
N TYR A 552 -22.71 0.41 -8.42
CA TYR A 552 -23.36 0.57 -9.73
C TYR A 552 -24.63 -0.29 -9.88
N ASN A 553 -24.77 -1.34 -9.05
CA ASN A 553 -25.95 -2.21 -8.99
C ASN A 553 -27.01 -1.70 -8.00
N ASN A 554 -26.67 -0.82 -7.05
CA ASN A 554 -27.60 -0.23 -6.09
C ASN A 554 -27.23 1.22 -5.68
N PRO A 555 -27.51 2.21 -6.56
CA PRO A 555 -27.23 3.63 -6.32
C PRO A 555 -28.12 4.30 -5.24
N GLN A 556 -28.79 3.52 -4.38
CA GLN A 556 -29.61 4.00 -3.26
C GLN A 556 -29.11 3.53 -1.88
N ALA A 557 -28.10 2.65 -1.80
CA ALA A 557 -27.53 2.23 -0.51
C ALA A 557 -26.92 3.42 0.25
N LYS A 558 -27.33 3.62 1.51
CA LYS A 558 -26.83 4.68 2.39
C LYS A 558 -26.36 4.07 3.71
N TYR A 559 -25.05 4.12 3.97
CA TYR A 559 -24.49 3.84 5.29
C TYR A 559 -24.20 5.17 6.02
N VAL A 560 -24.32 5.19 7.34
CA VAL A 560 -24.20 6.40 8.17
C VAL A 560 -22.86 6.38 8.89
N TYR A 561 -21.97 7.33 8.60
CA TYR A 561 -20.69 7.50 9.30
C TYR A 561 -20.59 8.90 9.94
N ARG A 562 -19.87 9.00 11.07
CA ARG A 562 -19.54 10.25 11.77
C ARG A 562 -18.03 10.37 11.97
N GLU A 563 -17.37 11.23 11.20
CA GLU A 563 -16.08 11.80 11.62
C GLU A 563 -16.32 13.20 12.21
N TYR A 564 -15.80 13.46 13.42
CA TYR A 564 -15.83 14.79 14.04
C TYR A 564 -14.64 15.63 13.57
N ALA A 565 -14.90 16.76 12.91
CA ALA A 565 -13.90 17.76 12.60
C ALA A 565 -13.30 18.36 13.89
N SER A 566 -11.97 18.28 14.06
CA SER A 566 -11.27 19.14 15.01
C SER A 566 -10.91 20.46 14.32
N ASN A 567 -11.51 21.56 14.80
CA ASN A 567 -11.24 22.92 14.34
C ASN A 567 -9.75 23.27 14.49
N ARG A 568 -9.04 23.48 13.38
CA ARG A 568 -7.92 24.43 13.34
C ARG A 568 -8.21 25.53 12.32
N VAL A 569 -8.59 26.66 12.88
CA VAL A 569 -8.69 27.95 12.20
C VAL A 569 -7.29 28.38 11.75
N SER A 570 -7.00 28.35 10.44
CA SER A 570 -6.10 29.32 9.81
C SER A 570 -6.22 29.34 8.28
N ASN A 571 -7.00 30.31 7.79
CA ASN A 571 -6.87 31.09 6.54
C ASN A 571 -6.13 30.46 5.34
N ASN A 572 -6.90 29.82 4.45
CA ASN A 572 -6.54 29.56 3.06
C ASN A 572 -7.78 29.72 2.15
N PRO A 573 -7.66 30.24 0.92
CA PRO A 573 -8.55 29.84 -0.18
C PRO A 573 -7.68 29.20 -1.27
N GLY A 574 -7.51 27.88 -1.24
CA GLY A 574 -6.69 27.24 -2.26
C GLY A 574 -6.42 25.74 -2.14
N THR A 575 -7.06 25.00 -1.22
CA THR A 575 -6.92 23.54 -1.16
C THR A 575 -8.30 22.92 -1.28
N LEU A 576 -8.63 22.52 -2.51
CA LEU A 576 -9.80 21.73 -2.86
C LEU A 576 -9.27 20.51 -3.62
N CYS A 577 -9.61 19.33 -3.10
CA CYS A 577 -9.33 17.99 -3.64
C CYS A 577 -7.84 17.63 -3.83
N ARG A 578 -7.27 16.95 -2.83
CA ARG A 578 -6.17 15.99 -2.98
C ARG A 578 -6.53 14.74 -2.21
#